data_AF-A0A917F7T1-F1
#
_entry.id   AF-A0A917F7T1-F1
#
_cell.length_a   1.000
_cell.length_b   1.000
_cell.length_c   1.000
_cell.angle_alpha   90.00
_cell.angle_beta   90.00
_cell.angle_gamma   90.00
#
_symmetry.space_group_name_H-M   'P 1'
#
loop_
_entity.id
_entity.type
_entity.pdbx_description
1 polymer ?
#
loop_
_entity_poly.entity_id
_entity_poly.type
_entity_poly.pdbx_seq_one_letter_code
_entity_poly.pdbx_strand_id
1 'polypeptide(L)'
;MTSFHGIERAFLLIALDNGGINRDRSAEQVKAEIATFLAKEPPEMLADIDAWLAGLTTDQLEQVCCGEVTDQAQLIQQSPPFTNDLLNRYFDEVC
;
A
#
# COMPACT_ATOMS: atom_id res chain seq x y z
N MET A 1 -0.44 18.56 -4.95
CA MET A 1 0.16 17.38 -4.30
C MET A 1 0.23 16.29 -5.35
N THR A 2 1.37 15.65 -5.52
CA THR A 2 1.50 14.46 -6.37
C THR A 2 0.65 13.36 -5.75
N SER A 3 -0.28 12.79 -6.52
CA SER A 3 -1.14 11.71 -6.05
C SER A 3 -0.47 10.39 -6.38
N PHE A 4 -0.19 9.56 -5.37
CA PHE A 4 0.38 8.23 -5.55
C PHE A 4 -0.74 7.19 -5.63
N HIS A 5 -1.28 7.01 -6.84
CA HIS A 5 -2.49 6.22 -7.04
C HIS A 5 -2.29 4.71 -6.84
N GLY A 6 -1.14 4.17 -7.25
CA GLY A 6 -0.77 2.78 -7.00
C GLY A 6 -0.61 2.50 -5.50
N ILE A 7 0.06 3.40 -4.77
CA ILE A 7 0.24 3.28 -3.32
C ILE A 7 -1.11 3.39 -2.59
N GLU A 8 -1.94 4.37 -2.95
CA GLU A 8 -3.28 4.53 -2.35
C GLU A 8 -4.13 3.26 -2.54
N ARG A 9 -4.10 2.67 -3.74
CA ARG A 9 -4.81 1.42 -4.01
C ARG A 9 -4.31 0.26 -3.15
N ALA A 10 -2.99 0.10 -3.02
CA ALA A 10 -2.38 -0.93 -2.19
C ALA A 10 -2.78 -0.77 -0.71
N PHE A 11 -2.66 0.44 -0.16
CA PHE A 11 -2.98 0.74 1.23
C PHE A 11 -4.47 0.58 1.56
N LEU A 12 -5.36 0.95 0.65
CA LEU A 12 -6.80 0.70 0.81
C LEU A 12 -7.11 -0.80 0.82
N LEU A 13 -6.41 -1.58 0.01
CA LEU A 13 -6.58 -3.03 -0.04
C LEU A 13 -6.09 -3.69 1.26
N ILE A 14 -4.92 -3.30 1.76
CA ILE A 14 -4.40 -3.72 3.07
C ILE A 14 -5.38 -3.36 4.19
N ALA A 15 -5.89 -2.11 4.21
CA ALA A 15 -6.83 -1.68 5.24
C ALA A 15 -8.18 -2.39 5.14
N LEU A 16 -8.64 -2.74 3.94
CA LEU A 16 -9.87 -3.50 3.75
C LEU A 16 -9.70 -4.93 4.28
N ASP A 17 -8.63 -5.61 3.90
CA ASP A 17 -8.34 -7.00 4.25
C ASP A 17 -8.18 -7.19 5.77
N ASN A 18 -7.51 -6.24 6.42
CA ASN A 18 -7.27 -6.28 7.86
C ASN A 18 -8.42 -5.69 8.71
N GLY A 19 -9.55 -5.34 8.10
CA GLY A 19 -10.71 -4.78 8.80
C GLY A 19 -10.53 -3.32 9.28
N GLY A 20 -9.48 -2.64 8.81
CA GLY A 20 -9.22 -1.22 9.02
C GLY A 20 -10.28 -0.31 8.37
N ILE A 21 -11.02 -0.80 7.36
CA ILE A 21 -12.26 -0.17 6.88
C ILE A 21 -13.45 -0.95 7.44
N ASN A 22 -14.29 -0.28 8.24
CA ASN A 22 -15.43 -0.89 8.90
C ASN A 22 -16.55 0.13 9.18
N ARG A 23 -17.55 -0.25 9.98
CA ARG A 23 -18.70 0.60 10.31
C ARG A 23 -18.31 1.92 10.97
N ASP A 24 -17.23 1.92 11.75
CA ASP A 24 -16.78 3.05 12.57
C ASP A 24 -15.60 3.80 11.93
N ARG A 25 -15.00 3.24 10.87
CA ARG A 25 -13.89 3.82 10.11
C ARG A 25 -14.12 3.68 8.60
N SER A 26 -14.49 4.77 7.95
CA SER A 26 -14.82 4.81 6.52
C SER A 26 -13.56 4.79 5.63
N ALA A 27 -13.74 4.41 4.37
CA ALA A 27 -12.67 4.49 3.37
C ALA A 27 -12.15 5.93 3.18
N GLU A 28 -12.99 6.95 3.36
CA GLU A 28 -12.58 8.36 3.27
C GLU A 28 -11.66 8.75 4.44
N GLN A 29 -11.93 8.26 5.65
CA GLN A 29 -11.04 8.45 6.80
C GLN A 29 -9.69 7.79 6.56
N VAL A 30 -9.69 6.55 6.07
CA VAL A 30 -8.45 5.83 5.70
C VAL A 30 -7.67 6.58 4.63
N LYS A 31 -8.32 7.15 3.61
CA LYS A 31 -7.63 7.99 2.60
C LYS A 31 -6.95 9.21 3.21
N ALA A 32 -7.56 9.87 4.19
CA ALA A 32 -6.95 11.01 4.87
C ALA A 32 -5.74 10.58 5.73
N GLU A 33 -5.82 9.41 6.36
CA GLU A 33 -4.73 8.81 7.13
C GLU A 33 -3.57 8.36 6.23
N ILE A 34 -3.87 7.75 5.08
CA ILE A 34 -2.90 7.45 4.01
C ILE A 34 -2.17 8.73 3.60
N ALA A 35 -2.89 9.82 3.31
CA ALA A 35 -2.26 11.08 2.93
C ALA A 35 -1.35 11.63 4.04
N THR A 36 -1.74 11.46 5.31
CA THR A 36 -0.95 11.87 6.46
C THR A 36 0.30 11.00 6.63
N PHE A 37 0.19 9.70 6.41
CA PHE A 37 1.32 8.76 6.44
C PHE A 37 2.32 9.08 5.32
N LEU A 38 1.85 9.23 4.08
CA LEU A 38 2.70 9.53 2.92
C LEU A 38 3.41 10.89 3.03
N ALA A 39 2.84 11.85 3.77
CA ALA A 39 3.49 13.13 4.03
C ALA A 39 4.76 13.02 4.89
N LYS A 40 4.96 11.89 5.60
CA LYS A 40 6.16 11.61 6.40
C LYS A 40 7.27 10.90 5.60
N GLU A 41 6.93 10.38 4.43
CA GLU A 41 7.81 9.54 3.64
C GLU A 41 8.66 10.34 2.65
N PRO A 42 9.89 9.88 2.35
CA PRO A 42 10.76 10.51 1.36
C PRO A 42 10.13 10.45 -0.05
N PRO A 43 9.76 11.59 -0.67
CA PRO A 43 9.01 11.62 -1.93
C PRO A 43 9.72 10.93 -3.10
N GLU A 44 11.05 10.94 -3.10
CA GLU A 44 11.90 10.32 -4.12
C GLU A 44 11.75 8.80 -4.17
N MET A 45 11.39 8.16 -3.05
CA MET A 45 11.18 6.71 -2.97
C MET A 45 9.76 6.32 -3.40
N LEU A 46 8.78 7.20 -3.15
CA LEU A 46 7.38 6.91 -3.43
C LEU A 46 7.07 6.83 -4.93
N ALA A 47 7.79 7.59 -5.78
CA ALA A 47 7.50 7.65 -7.20
C ALA A 47 7.68 6.29 -7.92
N ASP A 48 8.79 5.61 -7.64
CA ASP A 48 9.09 4.31 -8.27
C ASP A 48 8.18 3.21 -7.72
N ILE A 49 7.92 3.23 -6.40
CA ILE A 49 7.00 2.29 -5.75
C ILE A 49 5.58 2.47 -6.30
N ASP A 50 5.13 3.70 -6.46
CA ASP A 50 3.82 4.01 -7.01
C ASP A 50 3.68 3.56 -8.47
N ALA A 51 4.68 3.83 -9.30
CA ALA A 51 4.69 3.39 -10.69
C ALA A 51 4.65 1.86 -10.80
N TRP A 52 5.40 1.15 -9.94
CA TRP A 52 5.38 -0.30 -9.88
C TRP A 52 4.01 -0.83 -9.45
N LEU A 53 3.46 -0.36 -8.33
CA LEU A 53 2.14 -0.77 -7.83
C LEU A 53 1.01 -0.45 -8.82
N ALA A 54 1.08 0.69 -9.50
CA ALA A 54 0.11 1.08 -10.52
C ALA A 54 0.16 0.18 -11.76
N GLY A 55 1.32 -0.44 -12.04
CA GLY A 55 1.53 -1.37 -13.14
C GLY A 55 1.06 -2.81 -12.87
N LEU A 56 0.77 -3.15 -11.62
CA LEU A 56 0.27 -4.48 -11.27
C LEU A 56 -1.18 -4.69 -11.71
N THR A 57 -1.51 -5.91 -12.14
CA THR A 57 -2.91 -6.32 -12.28
C THR A 57 -3.60 -6.36 -10.93
N THR A 58 -4.94 -6.40 -10.90
CA THR A 58 -5.70 -6.54 -9.65
C THR A 58 -5.25 -7.77 -8.87
N ASP A 59 -5.17 -8.93 -9.51
CA ASP A 59 -4.76 -10.19 -8.86
C ASP A 59 -3.33 -10.11 -8.30
N GLN A 60 -2.40 -9.47 -9.03
CA GLN A 60 -1.03 -9.27 -8.55
C GLN A 60 -0.98 -8.31 -7.35
N LEU A 61 -1.79 -7.25 -7.38
CA LEU A 61 -1.87 -6.29 -6.29
C LEU A 61 -2.46 -6.95 -5.04
N GLU A 62 -3.52 -7.74 -5.18
CA GLU A 62 -4.09 -8.57 -4.11
C GLU A 62 -3.06 -9.56 -3.57
N GLN A 63 -2.32 -10.23 -4.44
CA GLN A 63 -1.26 -11.16 -4.02
C GLN A 63 -0.16 -10.44 -3.24
N VAL A 64 0.25 -9.23 -3.64
CA VAL A 64 1.28 -8.44 -2.93
C VAL A 64 0.78 -7.91 -1.58
N CYS A 65 -0.47 -7.48 -1.51
CA CYS A 65 -1.01 -6.80 -0.32
C CYS A 65 -1.60 -7.76 0.72
N CYS A 66 -2.21 -8.85 0.27
CA CYS A 66 -3.05 -9.73 1.09
C CYS A 66 -2.76 -11.22 0.85
N GLY A 67 -1.79 -11.56 -0.01
CA GLY A 67 -1.49 -12.96 -0.34
C GLY A 67 -0.75 -13.71 0.77
N GLU A 68 -0.54 -15.00 0.59
CA GLU A 68 0.32 -15.80 1.47
C GLU A 68 1.78 -15.32 1.38
N VAL A 69 2.55 -15.48 2.47
CA VAL A 69 3.95 -14.99 2.56
C VAL A 69 4.82 -15.51 1.41
N THR A 70 4.62 -16.76 0.99
CA THR A 70 5.37 -17.37 -0.12
C THR A 70 5.04 -16.72 -1.47
N ASP A 71 3.79 -16.31 -1.65
CA ASP A 71 3.28 -15.77 -2.90
C ASP A 71 3.61 -14.27 -3.00
N GLN A 72 3.58 -13.55 -1.88
CA GLN A 72 4.08 -12.18 -1.75
C GLN A 72 5.57 -12.09 -2.09
N ALA A 73 6.39 -13.00 -1.53
CA ALA A 73 7.83 -12.96 -1.66
C ALA A 73 8.30 -13.03 -3.13
N GLN A 74 7.59 -13.75 -3.99
CA GLN A 74 7.95 -13.86 -5.41
C GLN A 74 7.75 -12.53 -6.17
N LEU A 75 6.66 -11.81 -5.90
CA LEU A 75 6.35 -10.54 -6.55
C LEU A 75 7.15 -9.39 -5.95
N ILE A 76 7.33 -9.38 -4.63
CA ILE A 76 8.11 -8.35 -3.92
C ILE A 76 9.58 -8.35 -4.35
N GLN A 77 10.16 -9.49 -4.74
CA GLN A 77 11.53 -9.55 -5.28
C GLN A 77 11.73 -8.70 -6.55
N GLN A 78 10.65 -8.39 -7.27
CA GLN A 78 10.66 -7.56 -8.48
C GLN A 78 10.31 -6.10 -8.20
N SER A 79 9.97 -5.78 -6.93
CA SER A 79 9.56 -4.44 -6.53
C SER A 79 10.76 -3.50 -6.38
N PRO A 80 10.53 -2.18 -6.48
CA PRO A 80 11.52 -1.19 -6.10
C PRO A 80 12.01 -1.39 -4.65
N PRO A 81 13.24 -0.95 -4.34
CA PRO A 81 13.74 -0.98 -2.96
C PRO A 81 12.75 -0.33 -1.99
N PHE A 82 12.69 -0.87 -0.77
CA PHE A 82 11.84 -0.38 0.33
C PHE A 82 10.32 -0.54 0.14
N THR A 83 9.84 -1.13 -0.95
CA THR A 83 8.41 -1.40 -1.15
C THR A 83 7.84 -2.22 0.01
N ASN A 84 8.47 -3.35 0.35
CA ASN A 84 8.02 -4.20 1.46
C ASN A 84 8.01 -3.46 2.80
N ASP A 85 9.05 -2.67 3.07
CA ASP A 85 9.15 -1.91 4.32
C ASP A 85 8.06 -0.83 4.40
N LEU A 86 7.76 -0.17 3.28
CA LEU A 86 6.70 0.83 3.19
C LEU A 86 5.33 0.20 3.48
N LEU A 87 5.01 -0.92 2.83
CA LEU A 87 3.73 -1.63 3.02
C LEU A 87 3.58 -2.12 4.47
N ASN A 88 4.62 -2.71 5.04
CA ASN A 88 4.59 -3.19 6.43
C ASN A 88 4.48 -2.04 7.44
N ARG A 89 5.21 -0.92 7.26
CA ARG A 89 5.06 0.24 8.15
C ARG A 89 3.68 0.87 8.06
N TYR A 90 3.07 0.92 6.86
CA TYR A 90 1.70 1.39 6.75
C TYR A 90 0.75 0.49 7.54
N PHE A 91 0.90 -0.84 7.40
CA PHE A 91 0.13 -1.79 8.19
C PHE A 91 0.32 -1.54 9.70
N ASP A 92 1.56 -1.47 10.18
CA ASP A 92 1.86 -1.32 11.61
C ASP A 92 1.43 0.04 12.21
N GLU A 93 1.48 1.13 11.43
CA GLU A 93 1.19 2.48 11.93
C GLU A 93 -0.26 2.93 11.74
N VAL A 94 -0.96 2.37 10.75
CA VAL A 94 -2.27 2.87 10.30
C VAL A 94 -3.38 1.82 10.41
N CYS A 95 -3.09 0.53 10.26
CA CYS A 95 -4.11 -0.53 10.35
C CYS A 95 -4.29 -0.99 11.79
#